data_AF-A0A1V4S273-F1
#
_entry.id   AF-A0A1V4S273-F1
#
_cell.length_a   1.000
_cell.length_b   1.000
_cell.length_c   1.000
_cell.angle_alpha   90.00
_cell.angle_beta   90.00
_cell.angle_gamma   90.00
#
_symmetry.space_group_name_H-M   'P 1'
#
loop_
_entity.id
_entity.type
_entity.pdbx_description
1 polymer ?
#
loop_
_entity_poly.entity_id
_entity_poly.type
_entity_poly.pdbx_seq_one_letter_code
_entity_poly.pdbx_strand_id
1 'polypeptide(L)'
;MENYKKKNHLIWSLGVLGGSLIFFICLLLAYLICFLSGDLCKGISGRDFRPLATITGILIGLSSLWVAVKEYWTTVQMITSLILVECMTFYLIGFFVGSYDVDSLFIHWFVFTNQYIALPWLIGLSIGKLLRKRKPV
;
A
#
# COMPACT_ATOMS: atom_id res chain seq x y z
N MET A 1 -12.48 -24.34 -23.20
CA MET A 1 -11.43 -24.11 -22.19
C MET A 1 -10.76 -22.73 -22.29
N GLU A 2 -10.52 -22.18 -23.50
CA GLU A 2 -9.90 -20.85 -23.69
C GLU A 2 -10.64 -19.68 -23.01
N ASN A 3 -11.97 -19.63 -23.12
CA ASN A 3 -12.77 -18.56 -22.48
C ASN A 3 -12.66 -18.52 -20.96
N TYR A 4 -12.44 -19.68 -20.32
CA TYR A 4 -12.28 -19.76 -18.86
C TYR A 4 -10.91 -19.22 -18.43
N LYS A 5 -9.87 -19.50 -19.22
CA LYS A 5 -8.50 -19.01 -19.00
C LYS A 5 -8.43 -17.48 -19.15
N LYS A 6 -9.11 -16.93 -20.18
CA LYS A 6 -9.17 -15.49 -20.45
C LYS A 6 -9.92 -14.72 -19.35
N LYS A 7 -11.05 -15.26 -18.86
CA LYS A 7 -11.83 -14.67 -17.77
C LYS A 7 -11.05 -14.64 -16.45
N ASN A 8 -10.35 -15.72 -16.11
CA ASN A 8 -9.55 -15.79 -14.88
C ASN A 8 -8.34 -14.84 -14.93
N HIS A 9 -7.70 -14.71 -16.09
CA HIS A 9 -6.61 -13.74 -16.27
C HIS A 9 -7.10 -12.30 -16.10
N LEU A 10 -8.27 -11.96 -16.66
CA LEU A 10 -8.84 -10.62 -16.54
C LEU A 10 -9.14 -10.26 -15.07
N ILE A 11 -9.78 -11.16 -14.33
CA ILE A 11 -10.07 -10.99 -12.90
C ILE A 11 -8.77 -10.82 -12.10
N TRP A 12 -7.74 -11.57 -12.47
CA TRP A 12 -6.43 -11.46 -11.84
C TRP A 12 -5.75 -10.12 -12.08
N SER A 13 -5.69 -9.65 -13.33
CA SER A 13 -5.13 -8.34 -13.66
C SER A 13 -5.90 -7.20 -12.98
N LEU A 14 -7.24 -7.29 -12.91
CA LEU A 14 -8.06 -6.29 -12.24
C LEU A 14 -7.80 -6.22 -10.74
N GLY A 15 -7.58 -7.36 -10.06
CA GLY A 15 -7.22 -7.37 -8.65
C GLY A 15 -5.87 -6.73 -8.37
N VAL A 16 -4.84 -7.05 -9.18
CA VAL A 16 -3.50 -6.48 -9.02
C VAL A 16 -3.49 -4.98 -9.31
N LEU A 17 -4.10 -4.56 -10.41
CA LEU A 17 -4.21 -3.14 -10.77
C LEU A 17 -5.05 -2.37 -9.76
N GLY A 18 -6.17 -2.94 -9.33
CA GLY A 18 -7.03 -2.33 -8.31
C GLY A 18 -6.29 -2.11 -6.99
N GLY A 19 -5.53 -3.10 -6.52
CA GLY A 19 -4.75 -2.97 -5.29
C GLY A 19 -3.68 -1.88 -5.37
N SER A 20 -3.00 -1.81 -6.52
CA SER A 20 -1.98 -0.79 -6.80
C SER A 20 -2.59 0.61 -6.88
N LEU A 21 -3.80 0.74 -7.44
CA LEU A 21 -4.51 2.00 -7.57
C LEU A 21 -5.05 2.50 -6.22
N ILE A 22 -5.56 1.60 -5.37
CA ILE A 22 -5.92 1.89 -3.98
C ILE A 22 -4.73 2.46 -3.23
N PHE A 23 -3.56 1.82 -3.34
CA PHE A 23 -2.34 2.32 -2.73
C PHE A 23 -2.00 3.75 -3.17
N PHE A 24 -2.06 4.01 -4.48
CA PHE A 24 -1.76 5.33 -5.03
C PHE A 24 -2.73 6.40 -4.51
N ILE A 25 -4.03 6.06 -4.41
CA ILE A 25 -5.05 6.94 -3.82
C ILE A 25 -4.76 7.22 -2.35
N CYS A 26 -4.42 6.20 -1.55
CA CYS A 26 -4.07 6.36 -0.14
C CYS A 26 -2.88 7.29 0.05
N LEU A 27 -1.86 7.16 -0.80
CA LEU A 27 -0.66 8.00 -0.78
C LEU A 27 -0.98 9.46 -1.15
N LEU A 28 -1.77 9.68 -2.22
CA LEU A 28 -2.23 11.02 -2.61
C LEU A 28 -3.08 11.68 -1.52
N LEU A 29 -3.99 10.93 -0.89
CA LEU A 29 -4.81 11.43 0.21
C LEU A 29 -3.97 11.80 1.43
N ALA A 30 -3.02 10.95 1.81
CA ALA A 30 -2.12 11.26 2.91
C ALA A 30 -1.30 12.52 2.61
N TYR A 31 -0.83 12.68 1.37
CA TYR A 31 -0.12 13.88 0.93
C TYR A 31 -1.01 15.12 1.02
N LEU A 32 -2.25 15.04 0.53
CA LEU A 32 -3.22 16.13 0.60
C LEU A 32 -3.52 16.52 2.05
N ILE A 33 -3.71 15.54 2.95
CA ILE A 33 -3.93 15.77 4.38
C ILE A 33 -2.74 16.52 4.98
N CYS A 34 -1.51 16.07 4.70
CA CYS A 34 -0.31 16.73 5.21
C CYS A 34 -0.13 18.14 4.64
N PHE A 35 -0.45 18.34 3.38
CA PHE A 35 -0.39 19.65 2.71
C PHE A 35 -1.40 20.64 3.31
N LEU A 36 -2.66 20.22 3.48
CA LEU A 36 -3.71 21.06 4.06
C LEU A 36 -3.49 21.35 5.54
N SER A 37 -2.83 20.42 6.25
CA SER A 37 -2.62 20.54 7.68
C SER A 37 -1.49 21.51 8.06
N GLY A 38 -0.70 22.00 7.10
CA GLY A 38 0.27 23.10 7.22
C GLY A 38 1.46 22.88 8.17
N ASP A 39 1.21 22.40 9.38
CA ASP A 39 2.14 22.19 10.47
C ASP A 39 2.41 20.71 10.76
N LEU A 40 1.48 19.80 10.42
CA LEU A 40 1.65 18.37 10.72
C LEU A 40 2.93 17.80 10.10
N CYS A 41 3.29 18.25 8.89
CA CYS A 41 4.44 17.75 8.12
C CYS A 41 5.65 18.71 8.17
N LYS A 42 5.71 19.70 9.07
CA LYS A 42 6.89 20.57 9.24
C LYS A 42 7.90 19.94 10.21
N GLY A 43 8.85 19.20 9.65
CA GLY A 43 9.95 18.57 10.41
C GLY A 43 11.24 19.37 10.44
N ILE A 44 12.30 18.74 10.93
CA ILE A 44 13.68 19.27 10.84
C ILE A 44 13.99 19.47 9.34
N SER A 45 14.38 20.69 8.96
CA SER A 45 14.55 21.14 7.57
C SER A 45 13.26 21.34 6.75
N GLY A 46 12.10 21.44 7.41
CA GLY A 46 10.82 21.84 6.80
C GLY A 46 9.97 20.70 6.22
N ARG A 47 10.37 19.43 6.40
CA ARG A 47 9.60 18.25 5.97
C ARG A 47 9.74 17.11 7.00
N ASP A 48 8.66 16.76 7.69
CA ASP A 48 8.53 15.54 8.47
C ASP A 48 7.70 14.53 7.66
N PHE A 49 8.30 13.39 7.33
CA PHE A 49 7.65 12.34 6.56
C PHE A 49 6.95 11.30 7.44
N ARG A 50 7.15 11.33 8.76
CA ARG A 50 6.53 10.38 9.71
C ARG A 50 5.00 10.50 9.75
N PRO A 51 4.40 11.71 9.80
CA PRO A 51 2.94 11.87 9.76
C PRO A 51 2.37 11.38 8.44
N LEU A 52 3.02 11.72 7.32
CA LEU A 52 2.63 11.26 5.98
C LEU A 52 2.62 9.72 5.90
N ALA A 53 3.70 9.08 6.34
CA ALA A 53 3.81 7.62 6.33
C ALA A 53 2.76 6.98 7.25
N THR A 54 2.53 7.56 8.44
CA THR A 54 1.53 7.06 9.38
C THR A 54 0.12 7.13 8.81
N ILE A 55 -0.27 8.26 8.22
CA ILE A 55 -1.58 8.45 7.59
C ILE A 55 -1.73 7.48 6.40
N THR A 56 -0.70 7.38 5.57
CA THR A 56 -0.67 6.45 4.43
C THR A 56 -0.89 5.02 4.91
N GLY A 57 -0.21 4.61 5.98
CA GLY A 57 -0.34 3.28 6.55
C GLY A 57 -1.72 2.97 7.13
N ILE A 58 -2.33 3.93 7.83
CA ILE A 58 -3.70 3.79 8.33
C ILE A 58 -4.67 3.61 7.16
N LEU A 59 -4.57 4.44 6.12
CA LEU A 59 -5.43 4.37 4.95
C LEU A 59 -5.27 3.04 4.22
N ILE A 60 -4.03 2.59 4.00
CA ILE A 60 -3.72 1.30 3.37
C ILE A 60 -4.26 0.13 4.20
N GLY A 61 -4.10 0.17 5.53
CA GLY A 61 -4.65 -0.83 6.43
C GLY A 61 -6.17 -0.92 6.33
N LEU A 62 -6.87 0.22 6.36
CA LEU A 62 -8.33 0.29 6.24
C LEU A 62 -8.83 -0.18 4.86
N SER A 63 -8.16 0.24 3.78
CA SER A 63 -8.52 -0.17 2.44
C SER A 63 -8.30 -1.67 2.24
N SER A 64 -7.19 -2.23 2.75
CA SER A 64 -6.93 -3.67 2.69
C SER A 64 -7.98 -4.48 3.45
N LEU A 65 -8.40 -4.00 4.63
CA LEU A 65 -9.48 -4.59 5.41
C LEU A 65 -10.79 -4.57 4.62
N TRP A 66 -11.13 -3.42 4.04
CA TRP A 66 -12.35 -3.27 3.24
C TRP A 66 -12.36 -4.21 2.04
N VAL A 67 -11.25 -4.31 1.30
CA VAL A 67 -11.08 -5.25 0.19
C VAL A 67 -11.22 -6.69 0.68
N ALA A 68 -10.57 -7.08 1.77
CA ALA A 68 -10.64 -8.45 2.29
C ALA A 68 -12.05 -8.85 2.76
N VAL A 69 -12.85 -7.89 3.23
CA VAL A 69 -14.24 -8.11 3.70
C VAL A 69 -15.24 -8.13 2.54
N LYS A 70 -15.09 -7.23 1.56
CA LYS A 70 -16.09 -7.01 0.50
C LYS A 70 -15.79 -7.76 -0.80
N GLU A 71 -14.52 -7.98 -1.13
CA GLU A 71 -14.09 -8.54 -2.42
C GLU A 71 -13.50 -9.94 -2.28
N TYR A 72 -13.61 -10.76 -3.34
CA TYR A 72 -13.04 -12.13 -3.41
C TYR A 72 -11.61 -12.12 -3.96
N TRP A 73 -10.77 -11.17 -3.56
CA TRP A 73 -9.39 -11.17 -4.04
C TRP A 73 -8.62 -12.34 -3.43
N THR A 74 -7.89 -13.04 -4.28
CA THR A 74 -7.04 -14.16 -3.86
C THR A 74 -5.82 -13.63 -3.10
N THR A 75 -5.30 -14.42 -2.17
CA THR A 75 -4.06 -14.08 -1.44
C THR A 75 -2.93 -13.75 -2.40
N VAL A 76 -2.85 -14.45 -3.53
CA VAL A 76 -1.82 -14.23 -4.55
C VAL A 76 -1.95 -12.83 -5.16
N GLN A 77 -3.15 -12.41 -5.58
CA GLN A 77 -3.36 -11.05 -6.13
C GLN A 77 -2.95 -9.96 -5.14
N MET A 78 -3.25 -10.15 -3.86
CA MET A 78 -2.92 -9.20 -2.80
C MET A 78 -1.41 -9.13 -2.49
N ILE A 79 -0.71 -10.27 -2.58
CA ILE A 79 0.75 -10.30 -2.45
C ILE A 79 1.39 -9.67 -3.68
N THR A 80 0.90 -9.97 -4.88
CA THR A 80 1.40 -9.36 -6.11
C THR A 80 1.21 -7.85 -6.13
N SER A 81 0.07 -7.34 -5.64
CA SER A 81 -0.11 -5.89 -5.50
C SER A 81 0.86 -5.29 -4.47
N LEU A 82 1.15 -5.99 -3.38
CA LEU A 82 2.13 -5.53 -2.39
C LEU A 82 3.53 -5.44 -3.00
N ILE A 83 3.96 -6.47 -3.74
CA ILE A 83 5.26 -6.48 -4.44
C ILE A 83 5.34 -5.30 -5.43
N LEU A 84 4.28 -5.05 -6.19
CA LEU A 84 4.25 -3.94 -7.14
C LEU A 84 4.38 -2.59 -6.43
N VAL A 85 3.68 -2.43 -5.32
CA VAL A 85 3.77 -1.27 -4.43
C VAL A 85 5.18 -1.10 -3.85
N GLU A 86 5.84 -2.19 -3.45
CA GLU A 86 7.23 -2.15 -2.97
C GLU A 86 8.20 -1.75 -4.08
N CYS A 87 8.04 -2.25 -5.31
CA CYS A 87 8.83 -1.83 -6.46
C CYS A 87 8.65 -0.33 -6.77
N MET A 88 7.41 0.17 -6.73
CA MET A 88 7.12 1.60 -6.89
C MET A 88 7.73 2.43 -5.77
N THR A 89 7.62 1.97 -4.53
CA THR A 89 8.21 2.61 -3.36
C THR A 89 9.73 2.68 -3.47
N PHE A 90 10.38 1.58 -3.84
CA PHE A 90 11.82 1.50 -4.09
C PHE A 90 12.25 2.52 -5.15
N TYR A 91 11.51 2.59 -6.27
CA TYR A 91 11.79 3.55 -7.33
C TYR A 91 11.64 5.01 -6.86
N LEU A 92 10.59 5.32 -6.10
CA LEU A 92 10.36 6.65 -5.55
C LEU A 92 11.47 7.06 -4.58
N ILE A 93 11.89 6.16 -3.69
CA ILE A 93 13.01 6.43 -2.77
C ILE A 93 14.28 6.74 -3.57
N GLY A 94 14.64 5.91 -4.54
CA GLY A 94 15.83 6.15 -5.37
C GLY A 94 15.76 7.46 -6.15
N PHE A 95 14.58 7.80 -6.68
CA PHE A 95 14.35 9.09 -7.35
C PHE A 95 14.54 10.29 -6.41
N PHE A 96 14.02 10.23 -5.19
CA PHE A 96 14.13 11.33 -4.21
C PHE A 96 15.52 11.44 -3.57
N VAL A 97 16.17 10.30 -3.31
CA VAL A 97 17.56 10.28 -2.81
C VAL A 97 18.54 10.74 -3.89
N GLY A 98 18.16 10.61 -5.17
CA GLY A 98 19.01 10.97 -6.31
C GLY A 98 20.12 9.94 -6.59
N SER A 99 20.09 8.80 -5.90
CA SER A 99 20.95 7.64 -6.14
C SER A 99 20.15 6.35 -5.90
N TYR A 100 20.49 5.31 -6.64
CA TYR A 100 20.02 3.94 -6.42
C TYR A 100 21.05 3.09 -5.65
N ASP A 101 22.12 3.72 -5.16
CA ASP A 101 23.04 3.08 -4.23
C ASP A 101 22.30 2.78 -2.92
N VAL A 102 22.43 1.55 -2.45
CA VAL A 102 21.79 1.09 -1.21
C VAL A 102 22.61 1.58 -0.02
N ASP A 103 22.52 2.88 0.26
CA ASP A 103 23.15 3.52 1.40
C ASP A 103 22.28 3.45 2.67
N SER A 104 22.82 3.92 3.80
CA SER A 104 22.10 3.88 5.08
C SER A 104 20.82 4.72 5.07
N LEU A 105 20.78 5.80 4.27
CA LEU A 105 19.58 6.63 4.11
C LEU A 105 18.50 5.88 3.34
N PHE A 106 18.87 5.24 2.22
CA PHE A 106 17.99 4.40 1.41
C PHE A 106 17.40 3.27 2.24
N ILE A 107 18.24 2.51 2.96
CA ILE A 107 17.78 1.40 3.82
C ILE A 107 16.84 1.93 4.90
N HIS A 108 17.18 3.03 5.56
CA HIS A 108 16.35 3.60 6.61
C HIS A 108 14.98 4.03 6.07
N TRP A 109 14.95 4.67 4.90
CA TRP A 109 13.70 5.03 4.21
C TRP A 109 12.90 3.80 3.80
N PHE A 110 13.54 2.80 3.19
CA PHE A 110 12.89 1.57 2.74
C PHE A 110 12.27 0.79 3.91
N VAL A 111 13.00 0.63 5.01
CA VAL A 111 12.51 -0.04 6.22
C VAL A 111 11.36 0.76 6.84
N PHE A 112 11.52 2.08 6.96
CA PHE A 112 10.50 2.95 7.51
C PHE A 112 9.22 2.85 6.67
N THR A 113 9.30 3.03 5.36
CA THR A 113 8.14 2.93 4.47
C THR A 113 7.46 1.57 4.54
N ASN A 114 8.21 0.46 4.57
CA ASN A 114 7.63 -0.87 4.71
C ASN A 114 6.93 -1.13 6.06
N GLN A 115 7.44 -0.55 7.15
CA GLN A 115 6.77 -0.63 8.45
C GLN A 115 5.39 0.04 8.43
N TYR A 116 5.23 1.12 7.66
CA TYR A 116 3.96 1.81 7.55
C TYR A 116 3.09 1.33 6.38
N ILE A 117 3.63 0.60 5.41
CA ILE A 117 2.86 0.17 4.23
C ILE A 117 2.58 -1.32 4.26
N ALA A 118 3.62 -2.15 4.30
CA ALA A 118 3.48 -3.61 4.21
C ALA A 118 2.80 -4.19 5.45
N LEU A 119 3.19 -3.74 6.65
CA LEU A 119 2.60 -4.25 7.89
C LEU A 119 1.10 -3.91 8.00
N PRO A 120 0.63 -2.65 7.85
CA PRO A 120 -0.80 -2.35 7.90
C PRO A 120 -1.60 -3.06 6.82
N TRP A 121 -1.05 -3.22 5.62
CA TRP A 121 -1.68 -4.01 4.56
C TRP A 121 -1.89 -5.46 4.98
N LEU A 122 -0.84 -6.14 5.46
CA LEU A 122 -0.93 -7.52 5.90
C LEU A 122 -1.86 -7.71 7.10
N ILE A 123 -1.86 -6.75 8.04
CA ILE A 123 -2.74 -6.75 9.21
C ILE A 123 -4.21 -6.61 8.77
N GLY A 124 -4.54 -5.61 7.95
CA GLY A 124 -5.91 -5.38 7.49
C GLY A 124 -6.44 -6.55 6.66
N LEU A 125 -5.60 -7.17 5.82
CA LEU A 125 -5.95 -8.39 5.10
C LEU A 125 -6.25 -9.57 6.03
N SER A 126 -5.40 -9.77 7.04
CA SER A 126 -5.56 -10.87 8.00
C SER A 126 -6.85 -10.72 8.81
N ILE A 127 -7.09 -9.52 9.33
CA ILE A 127 -8.32 -9.19 10.07
C ILE A 127 -9.54 -9.35 9.15
N GLY A 128 -9.51 -8.83 7.93
CA GLY A 128 -10.65 -8.91 7.01
C GLY A 128 -11.01 -10.34 6.63
N LYS A 129 -10.01 -11.21 6.43
CA LYS A 129 -10.24 -12.65 6.22
C LYS A 129 -10.85 -13.33 7.44
N LEU A 130 -10.39 -12.99 8.65
CA LEU A 130 -10.97 -13.52 9.89
C LEU A 130 -12.43 -13.08 10.06
N LEU A 131 -12.73 -11.80 9.83
CA LEU A 131 -14.08 -11.26 9.92
C LEU A 131 -15.03 -11.87 8.89
N ARG A 132 -14.53 -12.15 7.68
CA ARG A 132 -15.29 -12.82 6.64
C ARG A 132 -15.64 -14.26 7.00
N LYS A 133 -14.70 -15.04 7.54
CA LYS A 133 -14.96 -16.42 8.00
C LYS A 133 -16.05 -16.50 9.07
N ARG A 134 -16.29 -15.41 9.81
CA ARG A 134 -17.33 -15.32 10.85
C ARG A 134 -18.70 -14.92 10.34
N LYS A 135 -18.86 -14.52 9.07
CA LYS A 135 -20.18 -14.32 8.48
C LYS A 135 -20.69 -15.68 7.98
N PRO A 136 -21.66 -16.33 8.65
CA PRO A 136 -22.40 -17.41 8.01
C PRO A 136 -23.08 -16.83 6.77
N VAL A 137 -22.92 -17.54 5.64
CA VAL A 137 -23.63 -17.27 4.40
C VAL A 137 -25.12 -17.49 4.62
#